data_AF-A0A937HHW7-F1
#
_entry.id   AF-A0A937HHW7-F1
#
_cell.length_a   1.000
_cell.length_b   1.000
_cell.length_c   1.000
_cell.angle_alpha   90.00
_cell.angle_beta   90.00
_cell.angle_gamma   90.00
#
_symmetry.space_group_name_H-M   'P 1'
#
loop_
_entity.id
_entity.type
_entity.pdbx_description
1 polymer ?
#
loop_
_entity_poly.entity_id
_entity_poly.type
_entity_poly.pdbx_seq_one_letter_code
_entity_poly.pdbx_strand_id
1 'polypeptide(L)' 'LKCVAPNLESFQEFLTQKLTPAPNVANVRTSLTIRRSKGRTALPIGAD' A
#
# COMPACT_ATOMS: atom_id res chain seq x y z
N LEU A 1 -0.80 -0.52 6.83
CA LEU A 1 -0.72 -1.33 5.59
C LEU A 1 0.04 -0.56 4.54
N LYS A 2 0.97 -1.18 3.81
CA LYS A 2 1.67 -0.56 2.67
C LYS A 2 1.13 -1.18 1.39
N CYS A 3 0.51 -0.37 0.54
CA CYS A 3 0.04 -0.78 -0.78
C CYS A 3 1.06 -0.33 -1.84
N VAL A 4 1.37 -1.20 -2.79
CA VAL A 4 2.12 -0.86 -4.00
C VAL A 4 1.23 -1.23 -5.17
N ALA A 5 0.82 -0.23 -5.93
CA ALA A 5 -0.03 -0.40 -7.10
C ALA A 5 0.72 0.09 -8.35
N PRO A 6 0.52 -0.54 -9.51
CA PRO A 6 1.18 -0.16 -10.75
C PRO A 6 0.68 1.19 -11.30
N ASN A 7 -0.57 1.57 -10.98
CA ASN A 7 -1.20 2.81 -11.40
C ASN A 7 -2.33 3.21 -10.41
N LEU A 8 -2.94 4.37 -10.64
CA LEU A 8 -3.99 4.91 -9.76
C LEU A 8 -5.31 4.14 -9.86
N GLU A 9 -5.63 3.58 -11.03
CA GLU A 9 -6.87 2.82 -11.25
C GLU A 9 -6.86 1.51 -10.46
N SER A 10 -5.78 0.73 -10.56
CA SER A 10 -5.61 -0.50 -9.78
C SER A 10 -5.58 -0.23 -8.27
N PHE A 11 -5.05 0.92 -7.85
CA PHE A 11 -5.11 1.36 -6.46
C PHE A 11 -6.55 1.63 -6.02
N GLN A 12 -7.30 2.39 -6.82
CA GLN A 12 -8.69 2.72 -6.53
C GLN A 12 -9.56 1.48 -6.46
N GLU A 13 -9.42 0.55 -7.41
CA GLU A 13 -10.13 -0.73 -7.42
C GLU A 13 -9.83 -1.54 -6.14
N PHE A 14 -8.56 -1.60 -5.73
CA PHE A 14 -8.18 -2.27 -4.48
C PHE A 14 -8.86 -1.63 -3.26
N LEU A 15 -8.89 -0.29 -3.18
CA LEU A 15 -9.54 0.39 -2.06
C LEU A 15 -11.04 0.14 -2.02
N THR A 16 -11.72 0.29 -3.15
CA THR A 16 -13.19 0.24 -3.21
C THR A 16 -13.73 -1.17 -3.15
N GLN A 17 -13.07 -2.13 -3.83
CA GLN A 17 -13.60 -3.48 -3.96
C GLN A 17 -13.03 -4.48 -2.93
N LYS A 18 -11.85 -4.20 -2.36
CA LYS A 18 -11.18 -5.15 -1.45
C LYS A 18 -11.01 -4.60 -0.05
N LEU A 19 -10.42 -3.41 0.11
CA LEU A 19 -10.04 -2.91 1.43
C LEU A 19 -11.20 -2.28 2.21
N THR A 20 -12.00 -1.42 1.58
CA THR A 20 -13.16 -0.76 2.22
C THR A 20 -14.24 -1.73 2.70
N PRO A 21 -14.62 -2.78 1.93
CA PRO A 21 -15.63 -3.74 2.39
C PRO A 21 -15.09 -4.83 3.32
N ALA A 22 -13.78 -4.85 3.62
CA ALA A 22 -13.20 -5.88 4.46
C ALA A 22 -13.75 -5.81 5.91
N PRO A 23 -13.93 -6.95 6.59
CA PRO A 23 -14.39 -6.96 7.97
C PRO A 23 -13.42 -6.19 8.88
N ASN A 24 -13.96 -5.47 9.87
CA ASN A 24 -13.22 -4.63 10.81
C ASN A 24 -12.54 -3.38 10.20
N VAL A 25 -12.95 -2.95 9.01
CA VAL A 25 -12.51 -1.67 8.42
C VAL A 25 -13.61 -0.63 8.58
N ALA A 26 -13.43 0.33 9.50
CA ALA A 26 -14.39 1.42 9.72
C ALA A 26 -14.14 2.65 8.83
N ASN A 27 -12.87 2.94 8.53
CA ASN A 27 -12.47 4.04 7.65
C ASN A 27 -11.07 3.76 7.07
N VAL A 28 -10.82 4.23 5.85
CA VAL A 28 -9.53 4.10 5.17
C VAL A 28 -8.98 5.49 4.87
N ARG A 29 -7.83 5.83 5.47
CA ARG A 29 -7.06 7.02 5.13
C ARG A 29 -5.81 6.61 4.36
N THR A 30 -5.59 7.21 3.20
CA THR A 30 -4.45 6.89 2.34
C THR A 30 -3.53 8.08 2.16
N SER A 31 -2.27 7.79 1.84
CA SER A 31 -1.23 8.79 1.56
C SER A 31 -0.38 8.30 0.40
N LEU A 32 -0.20 9.14 -0.63
CA LEU A 32 0.63 8.81 -1.79
C LEU A 32 2.07 9.26 -1.57
N THR A 33 3.02 8.37 -1.82
CA THR A 33 4.46 8.69 -1.79
C THR A 33 4.92 9.14 -3.16
N ILE A 34 5.27 10.43 -3.32
CA ILE A 34 5.73 11.00 -4.60
C ILE A 34 7.21 10.68 -4.85
N ARG A 35 8.06 10.80 -3.82
CA ARG A 35 9.50 10.50 -3.89
C ARG A 35 9.90 9.60 -2.74
N ARG A 36 10.64 8.54 -3.02
CA ARG A 36 11.16 7.61 -2.03
C ARG A 36 12.65 7.84 -1.81
N SER A 37 13.04 8.30 -0.62
CA SER A 37 14.45 8.54 -0.28
C SER A 37 15.22 7.25 0.08
N LYS A 38 14.57 6.29 0.75
CA LYS A 38 15.15 4.97 1.09
C LYS A 38 14.21 3.81 0.77
N GLY A 39 14.76 2.83 0.05
CA GLY A 39 14.02 1.68 -0.48
C GLY A 39 14.07 0.40 0.35
N ARG A 40 15.16 0.21 1.11
CA ARG A 40 15.51 -1.05 1.74
C ARG A 40 15.08 -1.09 3.20
N THR A 41 14.64 -2.26 3.66
CA THR A 41 14.45 -2.54 5.09
C THR A 41 15.77 -2.32 5.83
N ALA A 42 15.70 -1.82 7.06
CA ALA A 42 16.89 -1.56 7.87
C ALA A 42 17.59 -2.84 8.34
N LEU A 43 16.84 -3.95 8.41
CA LEU A 43 17.36 -5.27 8.75
C LEU A 43 18.14 -5.85 7.57
N PRO A 44 19.35 -6.39 7.79
CA PRO A 44 20.12 -7.11 6.79
C PRO A 44 19.58 -8.54 6.66
N ILE A 45 18.37 -8.67 6.12
CA ILE A 45 17.87 -9.97 5.66
C ILE A 45 18.40 -10.15 4.24
N GLY A 46 19.30 -11.12 4.06
CA GLY A 46 19.92 -11.43 2.77
C GLY A 46 18.86 -11.79 1.72
N ALA A 47 19.11 -11.40 0.48
CA ALA A 47 18.42 -11.98 -0.66
C ALA A 47 19.14 -13.30 -0.97
N ASP A 48 18.53 -14.41 -0.60
CA ASP A 48 18.65 -15.63 -1.41
C ASP A 48 17.69 -15.50 -2.60
#